data_AF-A0AAP1RD21-F1
#
_entry.id   AF-A0AAP1RD21-F1
#
_cell.length_a   1.000
_cell.length_b   1.000
_cell.length_c   1.000
_cell.angle_alpha   90.00
_cell.angle_beta   90.00
_cell.angle_gamma   90.00
#
_symmetry.space_group_name_H-M   'P 1'
#
loop_
_entity.id
_entity.type
_entity.pdbx_description
1 polymer ?
#
loop_
_entity_poly.entity_id
_entity_poly.type
_entity_poly.pdbx_seq_one_letter_code
_entity_poly.pdbx_strand_id
1 'polypeptide(L)'
;QPLLSAELPETGERFEGILPPAAPGPVFALRKRAIGVIPLERYVIDGMMTSAQAGFLVRAVRERQNVLIAGATSSGKTTLANALLAEIAATGDRVLVLEDTVELQCAARDHVPLRTRAGVVSMTELV
;
A
#
# COMPACT_ATOMS: atom_id res chain seq x y z
N GLN A 1 -21.85 -20.66 -3.23
CA GLN A 1 -20.39 -20.53 -3.07
C GLN A 1 -20.14 -20.10 -1.62
N PRO A 2 -19.48 -20.92 -0.77
CA PRO A 2 -19.39 -20.65 0.67
C PRO A 2 -18.25 -19.70 1.05
N LEU A 3 -17.48 -19.20 0.08
CA LEU A 3 -16.43 -18.19 0.26
C LEU A 3 -16.88 -16.87 -0.37
N LEU A 4 -16.65 -15.78 0.35
CA LEU A 4 -16.93 -14.42 -0.09
C LEU A 4 -15.69 -13.55 0.12
N SER A 5 -15.15 -13.02 -0.96
CA SER A 5 -14.16 -11.94 -0.91
C SER A 5 -14.84 -10.64 -1.30
N ALA A 6 -14.75 -9.62 -0.45
CA ALA A 6 -15.41 -8.34 -0.65
C ALA A 6 -14.58 -7.19 -0.05
N GLU A 7 -15.01 -5.96 -0.32
CA GLU A 7 -14.53 -4.75 0.34
C GLU A 7 -15.68 -4.11 1.12
N LEU A 8 -15.39 -3.58 2.31
CA LEU A 8 -16.38 -2.80 3.04
C LEU A 8 -16.72 -1.52 2.27
N PRO A 9 -18.01 -1.14 2.18
CA PRO A 9 -18.42 0.14 1.63
C PRO A 9 -17.73 1.29 2.37
N GLU A 10 -17.45 2.38 1.66
CA GLU A 10 -16.88 3.64 2.17
C GLU A 10 -15.40 3.56 2.61
N THR A 11 -15.04 2.57 3.42
CA THR A 11 -13.71 2.43 4.02
C THR A 11 -12.77 1.56 3.19
N GLY A 12 -13.33 0.63 2.41
CA GLY A 12 -12.59 -0.24 1.49
C GLY A 12 -11.60 -1.19 2.18
N GLU A 13 -11.83 -1.54 3.45
CA GLU A 13 -11.14 -2.67 4.07
C GLU A 13 -11.52 -3.98 3.38
N ARG A 14 -10.57 -4.91 3.31
CA ARG A 14 -10.81 -6.22 2.72
C ARG A 14 -11.51 -7.14 3.72
N PHE A 15 -12.62 -7.71 3.27
CA PHE A 15 -13.41 -8.70 3.98
C PHE A 15 -13.28 -10.06 3.30
N GLU A 16 -13.00 -11.09 4.09
CA GLU A 16 -13.05 -12.49 3.65
C GLU A 16 -14.01 -13.24 4.58
N GLY A 17 -15.04 -13.87 4.02
CA GLY A 17 -16.05 -14.63 4.76
C GLY A 17 -16.13 -16.08 4.31
N ILE A 18 -16.35 -17.00 5.25
CA ILE A 18 -16.51 -18.43 5.00
C ILE A 18 -17.75 -18.94 5.75
N LEU A 19 -18.59 -19.71 5.06
CA LEU A 19 -19.81 -20.34 5.59
C LEU A 19 -19.70 -21.89 5.57
N PRO A 20 -20.56 -22.60 6.31
CA PRO A 20 -20.69 -24.05 6.20
C PRO A 20 -20.98 -24.51 4.76
N PRO A 21 -20.48 -25.69 4.35
CA PRO A 21 -19.68 -26.64 5.14
C PRO A 21 -18.16 -26.37 5.12
N ALA A 22 -17.67 -25.30 4.48
CA ALA A 22 -16.24 -25.02 4.38
C ALA A 22 -15.59 -24.66 5.74
N ALA A 23 -16.40 -24.22 6.70
CA ALA A 23 -16.07 -24.09 8.11
C ALA A 23 -17.22 -24.66 8.97
N PRO A 24 -16.99 -25.06 10.24
CA PRO A 24 -18.05 -25.59 11.11
C PRO A 24 -19.20 -24.60 11.40
N GLY A 25 -18.95 -23.30 11.20
CA GLY A 25 -19.91 -22.21 11.35
C GLY A 25 -19.42 -20.97 10.57
N PRO A 26 -20.19 -19.87 10.56
CA PRO A 26 -19.76 -18.63 9.91
C PRO A 26 -18.48 -18.07 10.54
N VAL A 27 -17.47 -17.80 9.72
CA VAL A 27 -16.21 -17.15 10.13
C VAL A 27 -15.82 -16.06 9.13
N PHE A 28 -15.10 -15.04 9.59
CA PHE A 28 -14.60 -13.98 8.72
C PHE A 28 -13.25 -13.44 9.19
N ALA A 29 -12.54 -12.80 8.27
CA ALA A 29 -11.35 -12.00 8.55
C ALA A 29 -11.52 -10.61 7.92
N LEU A 30 -11.14 -9.58 8.67
CA LEU A 30 -11.14 -8.19 8.20
C LEU A 30 -9.72 -7.64 8.23
N ARG A 31 -9.21 -7.24 7.06
CA ARG A 31 -7.91 -6.58 6.96
C ARG A 31 -8.11 -5.06 6.88
N LYS A 32 -7.78 -4.39 7.98
CA LYS A 32 -7.85 -2.93 8.07
C LYS A 32 -6.75 -2.27 7.26
N ARG A 33 -7.07 -1.12 6.67
CA ARG A 33 -6.06 -0.22 6.09
C ARG A 33 -5.19 0.35 7.20
N ALA A 34 -3.95 0.69 6.86
CA ALA A 34 -3.08 1.40 7.78
C ALA A 34 -3.73 2.75 8.16
N ILE A 35 -3.76 3.06 9.46
CA ILE A 35 -4.44 4.27 9.97
C ILE A 35 -3.65 5.54 9.61
N GLY A 36 -2.35 5.43 9.37
CA GLY A 36 -1.53 6.55 8.91
C GLY A 36 -0.18 6.12 8.34
N VAL A 37 0.49 7.07 7.71
CA VAL A 37 1.83 6.91 7.16
C VAL A 37 2.86 7.00 8.29
N ILE A 38 3.76 6.02 8.35
CA ILE A 38 4.94 6.08 9.23
C ILE A 38 6.04 6.83 8.46
N PRO A 39 6.46 8.02 8.90
CA PRO A 39 7.44 8.82 8.17
C PRO A 39 8.87 8.26 8.36
N LEU A 40 9.80 8.55 7.44
CA LEU A 40 11.16 8.00 7.46
C LEU A 40 11.92 8.32 8.76
N GLU A 41 11.68 9.49 9.35
CA GLU A 41 12.29 9.90 10.63
C GLU A 41 11.95 8.89 11.73
N ARG A 42 10.74 8.31 11.70
CA ARG A 42 10.31 7.33 12.69
C ARG A 42 11.11 6.04 12.58
N TYR A 43 11.46 5.61 11.37
CA TYR A 43 12.33 4.44 11.18
C TYR A 43 13.72 4.66 11.77
N VAL A 44 14.23 5.89 11.72
CA VAL A 44 15.51 6.26 12.34
C VAL A 44 15.40 6.24 13.86
N ILE A 45 14.35 6.86 14.41
CA ILE A 45 14.08 6.89 15.86
C ILE A 45 13.94 5.48 16.43
N ASP A 46 13.22 4.60 15.72
CA ASP A 46 12.99 3.21 16.13
C ASP A 46 14.18 2.29 15.83
N GLY A 47 15.29 2.82 15.28
CA GLY A 47 16.52 2.06 15.01
C GLY A 47 16.42 1.07 13.84
N MET A 48 15.38 1.17 13.00
CA MET A 48 15.19 0.31 11.83
C MET A 48 16.10 0.69 10.65
N MET A 49 16.50 1.96 10.58
CA MET A 49 17.48 2.44 9.61
C MET A 49 18.35 3.55 10.22
N THR A 50 19.52 3.76 9.66
CA THR A 50 20.39 4.89 10.03
C THR A 50 19.92 6.18 9.35
N SER A 51 20.25 7.34 9.92
CA SER A 51 19.99 8.64 9.29
C SER A 51 20.61 8.77 7.90
N ALA A 52 21.75 8.12 7.66
CA ALA A 52 22.41 8.09 6.36
C ALA A 52 21.58 7.32 5.32
N GLN A 53 21.00 6.17 5.69
CA GLN A 53 20.10 5.39 4.83
C GLN A 53 18.81 6.17 4.53
N ALA A 54 18.20 6.79 5.54
CA ALA A 54 17.02 7.64 5.33
C ALA A 54 17.32 8.81 4.38
N GLY A 55 18.43 9.52 4.61
CA GLY A 55 18.86 10.62 3.75
C GLY A 55 19.21 10.19 2.32
N PHE A 56 19.72 8.97 2.13
CA PHE A 56 19.91 8.38 0.80
C PHE A 56 18.57 8.19 0.09
N LEU A 57 17.55 7.63 0.75
CA LEU A 57 16.23 7.41 0.17
C LEU A 57 15.53 8.72 -0.20
N VAL A 58 15.59 9.74 0.67
CA VAL A 58 15.04 11.08 0.39
C VAL A 58 15.69 11.67 -0.86
N ARG A 59 17.02 11.53 -0.99
CA ARG A 59 17.74 12.01 -2.16
C ARG A 59 17.35 11.25 -3.42
N ALA A 60 17.28 9.92 -3.35
CA ALA A 60 16.86 9.08 -4.46
C ALA A 60 15.46 9.49 -5.00
N VAL A 61 14.52 9.78 -4.10
CA VAL A 61 13.20 10.32 -4.45
C VAL A 61 13.32 11.67 -5.16
N ARG A 62 14.05 12.63 -4.58
CA ARG A 62 14.21 13.99 -5.16
C ARG A 62 14.92 13.99 -6.51
N GLU A 63 15.83 13.04 -6.72
CA GLU A 63 16.54 12.83 -7.99
C GLU A 63 15.76 11.95 -8.97
N ARG A 64 14.52 11.54 -8.63
CA ARG A 64 13.64 10.71 -9.46
C ARG A 64 14.28 9.38 -9.88
N GLN A 65 15.03 8.77 -8.97
CA GLN A 65 15.61 7.46 -9.19
C GLN A 65 14.54 6.36 -9.10
N ASN A 66 14.75 5.29 -9.85
CA ASN A 66 13.89 4.10 -9.76
C ASN A 66 14.23 3.33 -8.49
N VAL A 67 13.23 3.13 -7.62
CA VAL A 67 13.40 2.42 -6.34
C VAL A 67 12.52 1.17 -6.32
N LEU A 68 13.13 0.01 -6.08
CA LEU A 68 12.42 -1.24 -5.84
C LEU A 68 12.52 -1.63 -4.36
N ILE A 69 11.39 -1.79 -3.69
CA ILE A 69 11.32 -2.24 -2.30
C ILE A 69 11.06 -3.76 -2.28
N ALA A 70 12.03 -4.52 -1.82
CA ALA A 70 11.97 -5.99 -1.76
C ALA A 70 12.00 -6.50 -0.32
N GLY A 71 11.50 -7.73 -0.10
CA GLY A 71 11.43 -8.36 1.23
C GLY A 71 10.32 -9.40 1.34
N ALA A 72 10.36 -10.21 2.39
CA ALA A 72 9.38 -11.25 2.67
C ALA A 72 7.95 -10.69 2.88
N THR A 73 6.95 -11.56 2.82
CA THR A 73 5.58 -11.19 3.22
C THR A 73 5.58 -10.64 4.65
N SER A 74 4.82 -9.57 4.89
CA SER A 74 4.73 -8.88 6.18
C SER A 74 6.01 -8.17 6.67
N SER A 75 7.05 -7.99 5.83
CA SER A 75 8.29 -7.30 6.23
C SER A 75 8.23 -5.76 6.21
N GLY A 76 7.04 -5.16 6.03
CA GLY A 76 6.88 -3.69 6.01
C GLY A 76 7.15 -2.99 4.66
N LYS A 77 7.17 -3.72 3.53
CA LYS A 77 7.42 -3.14 2.19
C LYS A 77 6.46 -2.00 1.85
N THR A 78 5.15 -2.26 1.94
CA THR A 78 4.11 -1.27 1.64
C THR A 78 4.18 -0.09 2.62
N THR A 79 4.56 -0.34 3.87
CA THR A 79 4.77 0.72 4.86
C THR A 79 5.91 1.65 4.47
N LEU A 80 7.04 1.10 4.02
CA LEU A 80 8.17 1.90 3.52
C LEU A 80 7.80 2.62 2.22
N ALA A 81 7.05 1.98 1.32
CA ALA A 81 6.55 2.61 0.09
C ALA A 81 5.71 3.85 0.41
N ASN A 82 4.83 3.78 1.41
CA ASN A 82 4.06 4.93 1.88
C ASN A 82 4.92 6.05 2.46
N ALA A 83 6.00 5.74 3.16
CA ALA A 83 6.96 6.73 3.63
C ALA A 83 7.62 7.46 2.44
N LEU A 84 8.05 6.73 1.41
CA LEU A 84 8.64 7.33 0.21
C LEU A 84 7.61 8.12 -0.61
N LEU A 85 6.36 7.67 -0.69
CA LEU A 85 5.27 8.42 -1.33
C LEU A 85 5.00 9.75 -0.63
N ALA A 86 5.17 9.84 0.69
CA ALA A 86 5.07 11.10 1.41
C ALA A 86 6.20 12.07 1.01
N GLU A 87 7.42 11.58 0.80
CA GLU A 87 8.52 12.38 0.25
C GLU A 87 8.22 12.84 -1.20
N ILE A 88 7.66 11.96 -2.04
CA ILE A 88 7.24 12.32 -3.41
C ILE A 88 6.15 13.39 -3.38
N ALA A 89 5.18 13.31 -2.46
CA ALA A 89 4.10 14.28 -2.37
C ALA A 89 4.61 15.72 -2.14
N ALA A 90 5.79 15.88 -1.53
CA ALA A 90 6.43 17.17 -1.31
C ALA A 90 7.13 17.75 -2.56
N THR A 91 7.32 16.99 -3.63
CA THR A 91 8.00 17.47 -4.84
C THR A 91 7.08 18.21 -5.81
N GLY A 92 5.75 18.04 -5.66
CA GLY A 92 4.76 18.60 -6.59
C GLY A 92 4.66 17.85 -7.93
N ASP A 93 5.31 16.70 -8.05
CA ASP A 93 5.20 15.83 -9.22
C ASP A 93 3.80 15.19 -9.31
N ARG A 94 3.39 14.84 -10.53
CA ARG A 94 2.19 14.05 -10.77
C ARG A 94 2.45 12.58 -10.45
N VAL A 95 1.56 11.96 -9.69
CA VAL A 95 1.71 10.56 -9.23
C VAL A 95 0.57 9.70 -9.77
N LEU A 96 0.91 8.64 -10.50
CA LEU A 96 -0.01 7.55 -10.80
C LEU A 96 0.26 6.40 -9.84
N VAL A 97 -0.79 5.93 -9.17
CA VAL A 97 -0.72 4.79 -8.26
C VAL A 97 -1.53 3.65 -8.86
N LEU A 98 -0.90 2.50 -9.10
CA LEU A 98 -1.54 1.31 -9.68
C LEU A 98 -1.47 0.17 -8.65
N GLU A 99 -2.62 -0.35 -8.23
CA GLU A 99 -2.68 -1.39 -7.18
C GLU A 99 -3.73 -2.46 -7.46
N ASP A 100 -3.48 -3.70 -7.03
CA ASP A 100 -4.51 -4.74 -6.97
C ASP A 100 -5.39 -4.61 -5.75
N THR A 101 -4.78 -4.30 -4.60
CA THR A 101 -5.46 -4.03 -3.33
C THR A 101 -5.01 -2.66 -2.90
N VAL A 102 -5.97 -1.77 -2.61
CA VAL A 102 -5.66 -0.40 -2.22
C VAL A 102 -5.00 -0.39 -0.84
N GLU A 103 -3.70 -0.10 -0.80
CA GLU A 103 -2.90 0.00 0.42
C GLU A 103 -2.04 1.26 0.48
N LEU A 104 -1.68 1.81 -0.67
CA LEU A 104 -0.85 2.98 -0.77
C LEU A 104 -1.63 4.25 -0.40
N GLN A 105 -0.97 5.14 0.33
CA GLN A 105 -1.51 6.40 0.83
C GLN A 105 -0.73 7.54 0.18
N CYS A 106 -1.24 8.03 -0.95
CA CYS A 106 -0.62 9.13 -1.68
C CYS A 106 -1.25 10.47 -1.27
N ALA A 107 -0.43 11.35 -0.70
CA ALA A 107 -0.83 12.72 -0.35
C ALA A 107 -0.52 13.75 -1.45
N ALA A 108 0.01 13.32 -2.59
CA ALA A 108 0.35 14.22 -3.69
C ALA A 108 -0.92 14.92 -4.21
N ARG A 109 -0.82 16.22 -4.49
CA ARG A 109 -1.96 17.02 -4.95
C ARG A 109 -2.46 16.57 -6.33
N ASP A 110 -1.55 16.29 -7.24
CA ASP A 110 -1.85 15.76 -8.56
C ASP A 110 -1.62 14.24 -8.56
N HIS A 111 -2.61 13.49 -8.06
CA HIS A 111 -2.54 12.03 -8.05
C HIS A 111 -3.74 11.38 -8.74
N VAL A 112 -3.50 10.25 -9.39
CA VAL A 112 -4.53 9.40 -10.01
C VAL A 112 -4.40 7.99 -9.45
N PRO A 113 -5.39 7.51 -8.65
CA PRO A 113 -5.42 6.14 -8.18
C PRO A 113 -6.09 5.24 -9.22
N LEU A 114 -5.37 4.23 -9.67
CA LEU A 114 -5.84 3.18 -10.57
C LEU A 114 -5.82 1.86 -9.82
N ARG A 115 -6.87 1.06 -9.98
CA ARG A 115 -6.95 -0.25 -9.36
C ARG A 115 -7.40 -1.31 -10.34
N THR A 116 -6.85 -2.51 -10.19
CA THR A 116 -7.35 -3.65 -10.94
C THR A 116 -8.73 -4.05 -10.42
N ARG A 117 -9.49 -4.74 -11.27
CA ARG A 117 -10.78 -5.31 -10.89
C ARG A 117 -10.93 -6.62 -11.64
N ALA A 118 -11.00 -7.73 -10.89
CA ALA A 118 -11.08 -9.07 -11.45
C ALA A 118 -12.22 -9.16 -12.49
N GLY A 119 -11.87 -9.68 -13.68
CA GLY A 119 -12.79 -9.81 -14.82
C GLY A 119 -13.16 -8.50 -15.52
N VAL A 120 -12.58 -7.36 -15.12
CA VAL A 120 -12.86 -6.04 -15.72
C VAL A 120 -11.59 -5.38 -16.26
N VAL A 121 -10.53 -5.30 -15.46
CA VAL A 121 -9.25 -4.71 -15.86
C VAL A 121 -8.10 -5.30 -15.05
N SER A 122 -7.04 -5.73 -15.72
CA SER A 122 -5.80 -6.28 -15.15
C SER A 122 -4.70 -5.23 -15.03
N MET A 123 -3.64 -5.55 -14.28
CA MET A 123 -2.50 -4.64 -14.08
C MET A 123 -1.82 -4.25 -15.41
N THR A 124 -1.71 -5.20 -16.33
CA THR A 124 -1.11 -4.96 -17.65
C THR A 124 -1.96 -4.05 -18.53
N GLU A 125 -3.27 -4.00 -18.32
CA GLU A 125 -4.19 -3.13 -19.06
C GLU A 125 -4.27 -1.71 -18.47
N LEU A 126 -3.78 -1.50 -17.25
CA LEU A 126 -3.70 -0.18 -16.63
C LEU A 126 -2.47 0.63 -17.08
N VAL A 127 -1.51 0.01 -17.77
CA VAL A 127 -0.23 0.60 -18.18
C VAL A 127 -0.18 0.84 -19.68
#